data_AF-A0A7Y5WBP4-F1
#
_entry.id   AF-A0A7Y5WBP4-F1
#
_cell.length_a   1.000
_cell.length_b   1.000
_cell.length_c   1.000
_cell.angle_alpha   90.00
_cell.angle_beta   90.00
_cell.angle_gamma   90.00
#
_symmetry.space_group_name_H-M   'P 1'
#
loop_
_entity.id
_entity.type
_entity.pdbx_description
1 polymer ?
#
loop_
_entity_poly.entity_id
_entity_poly.type
_entity_poly.pdbx_seq_one_letter_code
_entity_poly.pdbx_strand_id
1 'polypeptide(L)'
;MKIWFLLLFIPILSLLPAGSVLAGFESRKPAGSGAVSARFASYEALWGNPAGLAGLSDPVLMVTATRPYGLTELTSLYALGVWPSGALIPGFSVHQMGSDLYRELTASAWLATRLTGSLSAGLSLNMHHLRIDRGGQAFSWSADVGVQIEAVPGLRLGIQADNLFQQTIGRSREPLPFMLRGGMWASLTTWLEAGADLVAEPHWPVDLVTGLVLRPHESFRLELNWQESTHQWSAGVSGILPVVTTRYQVLVHPHLGLTHQVSVLVGRIEIKNPHMLFPEPSPSTATKKRERVIPLVDLNLATVDQWTQLPGITDRLAKNIVEWRTRRNGFVSVDELLGVPGMTPDQLERIRPYVVVREPAPAADPAPAQPD
;
A
#
# COMPACT_ATOMS: atom_id res chain seq x y z
N MET A 1 -15.95 4.37 17.36
CA MET A 1 -15.57 3.87 18.70
C MET A 1 -14.05 3.75 18.79
N LYS A 2 -13.40 4.90 19.08
CA LYS A 2 -12.18 5.11 19.88
C LYS A 2 -11.02 4.07 19.80
N ILE A 3 -10.06 4.33 18.89
CA ILE A 3 -8.57 4.45 18.97
C ILE A 3 -7.73 3.70 20.06
N TRP A 4 -8.30 2.94 21.00
CA TRP A 4 -7.57 2.37 22.14
C TRP A 4 -6.74 1.10 21.88
N PHE A 5 -6.72 0.57 20.66
CA PHE A 5 -5.90 -0.61 20.32
C PHE A 5 -4.48 -0.29 19.81
N LEU A 6 -4.13 0.99 19.60
CA LEU A 6 -2.81 1.41 19.13
C LEU A 6 -1.74 1.55 20.23
N LEU A 7 -2.07 1.22 21.49
CA LEU A 7 -1.16 1.34 22.64
C LEU A 7 -0.51 0.03 23.10
N LEU A 8 -0.58 -1.05 22.32
CA LEU A 8 0.08 -2.33 22.62
C LEU A 8 1.37 -2.59 21.81
N PHE A 9 1.85 -1.62 21.04
CA PHE A 9 3.12 -1.70 20.29
C PHE A 9 4.16 -0.72 20.83
N ILE A 10 4.36 -0.71 22.15
CA ILE A 10 5.57 -0.14 22.76
C ILE A 10 6.42 -1.35 23.18
N PRO A 11 7.61 -1.58 22.59
CA PRO A 11 8.51 -2.57 23.16
C PRO A 11 9.09 -1.96 24.45
N ILE A 12 8.42 -2.20 25.57
CA ILE A 12 9.08 -2.18 26.88
C ILE A 12 9.78 -3.52 26.97
N LEU A 13 11.01 -3.60 26.46
CA LEU A 13 11.94 -4.66 26.79
C LEU A 13 13.36 -4.13 26.54
N SER A 14 13.91 -3.41 27.51
CA SER A 14 15.29 -2.91 27.47
C SER A 14 16.03 -3.43 28.71
N LEU A 15 16.38 -4.71 28.71
CA LEU A 15 17.20 -5.32 29.77
C LEU A 15 18.04 -6.49 29.22
N LEU A 16 18.92 -6.24 28.25
CA LEU A 16 20.08 -7.10 27.97
C LEU A 16 21.28 -6.26 27.55
N PRO A 17 22.52 -6.65 27.90
CA PRO A 17 23.73 -5.87 27.65
C PRO A 17 24.14 -5.91 26.17
N ALA A 18 24.63 -4.75 25.70
CA ALA A 18 25.11 -4.51 24.34
C ALA A 18 26.30 -5.40 23.96
N GLY A 19 26.27 -5.95 22.74
CA GLY A 19 27.32 -6.79 22.17
C GLY A 19 27.81 -6.29 20.82
N SER A 20 28.95 -5.58 20.87
CA SER A 20 30.10 -5.50 19.94
C SER A 20 29.99 -5.18 18.43
N VAL A 21 31.01 -4.43 18.04
CA VAL A 21 31.41 -3.86 16.75
C VAL A 21 31.80 -4.92 15.72
N LEU A 22 31.64 -4.54 14.46
CA LEU A 22 31.37 -5.42 13.35
C LEU A 22 32.56 -5.65 12.35
N ALA A 23 32.41 -6.65 11.47
CA ALA A 23 33.37 -7.11 10.45
C ALA A 23 33.02 -6.62 9.03
N GLY A 24 34.01 -6.14 8.26
CA GLY A 24 33.91 -5.26 7.06
C GLY A 24 32.79 -5.42 6.01
N PHE A 25 32.03 -6.52 5.95
CA PHE A 25 30.98 -6.80 4.95
C PHE A 25 29.53 -6.90 5.50
N GLU A 26 29.17 -6.28 6.62
CA GLU A 26 27.92 -6.68 7.32
C GLU A 26 26.60 -6.48 6.57
N SER A 27 26.46 -5.46 5.72
CA SER A 27 25.17 -5.18 5.10
C SER A 27 25.26 -4.83 3.62
N ARG A 28 24.80 -5.77 2.79
CA ARG A 28 24.46 -5.54 1.38
C ARG A 28 23.17 -4.74 1.19
N LYS A 29 22.49 -4.42 2.30
CA LYS A 29 21.23 -3.68 2.33
C LYS A 29 21.52 -2.25 2.80
N PRO A 30 20.82 -1.23 2.28
CA PRO A 30 20.92 0.12 2.82
C PRO A 30 20.61 0.16 4.33
N ALA A 31 21.35 1.00 5.05
CA ALA A 31 21.24 1.11 6.50
C ALA A 31 19.82 1.49 6.95
N GLY A 32 19.30 0.81 8.00
CA GLY A 32 17.98 1.11 8.54
C GLY A 32 16.79 0.60 7.72
N SER A 33 16.98 -0.38 6.84
CA SER A 33 15.90 -1.00 6.03
C SER A 33 14.83 -1.77 6.84
N GLY A 34 15.05 -2.00 8.15
CA GLY A 34 14.09 -2.66 9.04
C GLY A 34 13.85 -4.14 8.74
N ALA A 35 12.68 -4.64 9.10
CA ALA A 35 12.24 -6.02 8.82
C ALA A 35 11.93 -6.19 7.32
N VAL A 36 12.65 -7.09 6.67
CA VAL A 36 12.66 -7.27 5.20
C VAL A 36 12.43 -8.70 4.73
N SER A 37 12.48 -9.69 5.62
CA SER A 37 12.39 -11.11 5.24
C SER A 37 11.08 -11.46 4.52
N ALA A 38 9.98 -10.83 4.94
CA ALA A 38 8.62 -11.05 4.44
C ALA A 38 8.04 -9.87 3.62
N ARG A 39 8.85 -8.86 3.31
CA ARG A 39 8.46 -7.73 2.46
C ARG A 39 8.23 -8.21 1.03
N PHE A 40 7.10 -7.83 0.44
CA PHE A 40 6.70 -8.29 -0.89
C PHE A 40 6.32 -7.10 -1.77
N ALA A 41 6.86 -7.04 -3.00
CA ALA A 41 6.57 -5.96 -3.97
C ALA A 41 6.54 -4.56 -3.34
N SER A 42 7.59 -4.22 -2.60
CA SER A 42 7.74 -2.94 -1.90
C SER A 42 9.15 -2.42 -2.08
N TYR A 43 9.37 -1.16 -1.72
CA TYR A 43 10.70 -0.55 -1.76
C TYR A 43 11.71 -1.35 -0.93
N GLU A 44 11.34 -1.83 0.25
CA GLU A 44 12.23 -2.61 1.11
C GLU A 44 12.48 -4.02 0.58
N ALA A 45 11.52 -4.59 -0.16
CA ALA A 45 11.69 -5.89 -0.80
C ALA A 45 12.82 -5.87 -1.85
N LEU A 46 13.14 -4.70 -2.43
CA LEU A 46 14.21 -4.56 -3.42
C LEU A 46 15.60 -4.90 -2.86
N TRP A 47 15.81 -4.66 -1.56
CA TRP A 47 17.08 -4.97 -0.88
C TRP A 47 16.95 -6.14 0.09
N GLY A 48 15.77 -6.74 0.17
CA GLY A 48 15.40 -7.71 1.19
C GLY A 48 15.62 -9.15 0.76
N ASN A 49 14.57 -9.95 0.97
CA ASN A 49 14.51 -11.33 0.53
C ASN A 49 14.30 -11.40 -0.99
N PRO A 50 15.14 -12.13 -1.76
CA PRO A 50 14.93 -12.31 -3.19
C PRO A 50 13.50 -12.71 -3.58
N ALA A 51 12.83 -13.55 -2.79
CA ALA A 51 11.46 -13.99 -3.04
C ALA A 51 10.41 -12.86 -3.01
N GLY A 52 10.73 -11.73 -2.35
CA GLY A 52 9.89 -10.54 -2.28
C GLY A 52 9.74 -9.82 -3.63
N LEU A 53 10.68 -10.02 -4.55
CA LEU A 53 10.66 -9.44 -5.89
C LEU A 53 9.59 -10.08 -6.78
N ALA A 54 9.15 -11.31 -6.47
CA ALA A 54 8.18 -12.06 -7.27
C ALA A 54 6.81 -11.38 -7.41
N GLY A 55 6.55 -10.34 -6.62
CA GLY A 55 5.34 -9.53 -6.70
C GLY A 55 5.40 -8.32 -7.63
N LEU A 56 6.58 -7.96 -8.15
CA LEU A 56 6.73 -6.80 -9.04
C LEU A 56 6.14 -7.09 -10.42
N SER A 57 5.36 -6.14 -10.94
CA SER A 57 4.76 -6.20 -12.28
C SER A 57 5.47 -5.35 -13.32
N ASP A 58 6.14 -4.28 -12.89
CA ASP A 58 6.73 -3.29 -13.76
C ASP A 58 8.24 -3.22 -13.55
N PRO A 59 9.02 -2.88 -14.60
CA PRO A 59 10.45 -2.65 -14.44
C PRO A 59 10.72 -1.51 -13.47
N VAL A 60 11.71 -1.70 -12.61
CA VAL A 60 12.16 -0.68 -11.66
C VAL A 60 13.66 -0.56 -11.70
N LEU A 61 14.14 0.68 -11.61
CA LEU A 61 15.54 1.02 -11.38
C LEU A 61 15.60 1.86 -10.10
N MET A 62 16.56 1.57 -9.23
CA MET A 62 16.73 2.29 -7.99
C MET A 62 18.21 2.56 -7.72
N VAL A 63 18.49 3.78 -7.29
CA VAL A 63 19.80 4.18 -6.79
C VAL A 63 19.66 4.68 -5.35
N THR A 64 20.65 4.36 -4.53
CA THR A 64 20.71 4.79 -3.13
C THR A 64 22.12 5.23 -2.77
N ALA A 65 22.24 6.34 -2.08
CA ALA A 65 23.46 6.78 -1.45
C ALA A 65 23.27 6.80 0.06
N THR A 66 24.22 6.26 0.80
CA THR A 66 24.25 6.30 2.26
C THR A 66 25.57 6.88 2.73
N ARG A 67 25.53 7.67 3.80
CA ARG A 67 26.71 8.19 4.49
C ARG A 67 26.65 7.80 5.96
N PRO A 68 27.23 6.66 6.34
CA PRO A 68 27.27 6.20 7.72
C PRO A 68 28.01 7.19 8.62
N TYR A 69 27.39 7.58 9.72
CA TYR A 69 28.02 8.37 10.79
C TYR A 69 28.64 9.70 10.34
N GLY A 70 28.19 10.23 9.19
CA GLY A 70 28.77 11.41 8.56
C GLY A 70 30.17 11.19 7.93
N LEU A 71 30.69 9.97 7.93
CA LEU A 71 32.03 9.63 7.44
C LEU A 71 32.03 9.44 5.92
N THR A 72 32.91 10.17 5.23
CA THR A 72 33.05 10.10 3.78
C THR A 72 33.63 8.75 3.34
N GLU A 73 34.49 8.18 4.15
CA GLU A 73 35.23 6.93 3.93
C GLU A 73 34.31 5.71 3.94
N LEU A 74 33.16 5.82 4.61
CA LEU A 74 32.15 4.75 4.70
C LEU A 74 30.98 4.96 3.73
N THR A 75 31.07 5.94 2.82
CA THR A 75 29.99 6.21 1.88
C THR A 75 29.72 4.97 1.03
N SER A 76 28.46 4.54 1.00
CA SER A 76 28.01 3.43 0.16
C SER A 76 27.04 3.89 -0.92
N LEU A 77 27.27 3.41 -2.12
CA LEU A 77 26.42 3.60 -3.29
C LEU A 77 25.82 2.26 -3.70
N TYR A 78 24.50 2.26 -3.91
CA TYR A 78 23.75 1.10 -4.35
C TYR A 78 23.01 1.45 -5.64
N ALA A 79 23.02 0.53 -6.59
CA ALA A 79 22.19 0.57 -7.78
C ALA A 79 21.55 -0.80 -7.97
N LEU A 80 20.27 -0.86 -8.32
CA LEU A 80 19.54 -2.09 -8.57
C LEU A 80 18.54 -1.89 -9.69
N GLY A 81 18.36 -2.92 -10.51
CA GLY A 81 17.32 -2.97 -11.53
C GLY A 81 16.61 -4.31 -11.52
N VAL A 82 15.29 -4.30 -11.75
CA VAL A 82 14.46 -5.49 -11.86
C VAL A 82 13.63 -5.40 -13.13
N TRP A 83 13.55 -6.50 -13.88
CA TRP A 83 12.76 -6.61 -15.10
C TRP A 83 11.78 -7.78 -15.00
N PRO A 84 10.55 -7.56 -14.52
CA PRO A 84 9.51 -8.57 -14.55
C PRO A 84 9.28 -9.14 -15.96
N SER A 85 9.45 -10.44 -16.14
CA SER A 85 9.29 -11.13 -17.43
C SER A 85 8.50 -12.43 -17.28
N GLY A 86 7.17 -12.31 -17.20
CA GLY A 86 6.28 -13.47 -17.04
C GLY A 86 6.43 -14.13 -15.67
N ALA A 87 6.72 -15.44 -15.64
CA ALA A 87 6.84 -16.22 -14.40
C ALA A 87 8.17 -15.99 -13.66
N LEU A 88 9.16 -15.39 -14.32
CA LEU A 88 10.48 -15.12 -13.79
C LEU A 88 10.69 -13.62 -13.67
N ILE A 89 11.23 -13.21 -12.52
CA ILE A 89 11.54 -11.81 -12.20
C ILE A 89 13.06 -11.71 -12.00
N PRO A 90 13.83 -11.56 -13.09
CA PRO A 90 15.26 -11.30 -13.01
C PRO A 90 15.54 -9.88 -12.50
N GLY A 91 16.65 -9.74 -11.80
CA GLY A 91 17.17 -8.45 -11.39
C GLY A 91 18.69 -8.48 -11.22
N PHE A 92 19.28 -7.30 -11.04
CA PHE A 92 20.69 -7.16 -10.70
C PHE A 92 20.87 -6.06 -9.66
N SER A 93 21.98 -6.10 -8.93
CA SER A 93 22.39 -5.01 -8.08
C SER A 93 23.90 -4.84 -8.07
N VAL A 94 24.33 -3.61 -7.80
CA VAL A 94 25.72 -3.25 -7.52
C VAL A 94 25.73 -2.44 -6.24
N HIS A 95 26.59 -2.83 -5.31
CA HIS A 95 26.87 -2.11 -4.07
C HIS A 95 28.36 -1.83 -4.01
N GLN A 96 28.73 -0.56 -3.87
CA GLN A 96 30.10 -0.14 -3.61
C GLN A 96 30.17 0.60 -2.29
N MET A 97 31.13 0.24 -1.44
CA MET A 97 31.48 0.95 -0.21
C MET A 97 32.96 1.32 -0.23
N GLY A 98 33.31 2.44 0.39
CA GLY A 98 34.70 2.78 0.69
C GLY A 98 35.29 3.91 -0.15
N SER A 99 36.62 4.00 -0.13
CA SER A 99 37.46 5.01 -0.78
C SER A 99 38.57 4.36 -1.64
N ASP A 100 39.51 5.15 -2.14
CA ASP A 100 40.65 4.62 -2.91
C ASP A 100 41.62 3.76 -2.06
N LEU A 101 41.65 3.97 -0.73
CA LEU A 101 42.48 3.20 0.19
C LEU A 101 41.89 1.83 0.51
N TYR A 102 40.56 1.75 0.55
CA TYR A 102 39.81 0.55 0.90
C TYR A 102 38.48 0.57 0.16
N ARG A 103 38.26 -0.38 -0.73
CA ARG A 103 37.06 -0.44 -1.55
C ARG A 103 36.49 -1.84 -1.60
N GLU A 104 35.20 -1.92 -1.34
CA GLU A 104 34.41 -3.11 -1.51
C GLU A 104 33.39 -2.92 -2.61
N LEU A 105 33.25 -3.95 -3.45
CA LEU A 105 32.25 -4.01 -4.50
C LEU A 105 31.54 -5.36 -4.41
N THR A 106 30.22 -5.33 -4.36
CA THR A 106 29.39 -6.51 -4.54
C THR A 106 28.51 -6.31 -5.76
N ALA A 107 28.56 -7.24 -6.72
CA ALA A 107 27.66 -7.29 -7.86
C ALA A 107 26.81 -8.57 -7.75
N SER A 108 25.51 -8.44 -7.92
CA SER A 108 24.56 -9.54 -7.72
C SER A 108 23.63 -9.69 -8.91
N ALA A 109 23.34 -10.94 -9.27
CA ALA A 109 22.24 -11.30 -10.15
C ALA A 109 21.17 -12.03 -9.32
N TRP A 110 19.92 -11.65 -9.51
CA TRP A 110 18.77 -12.14 -8.77
C TRP A 110 17.80 -12.84 -9.72
N LEU A 111 17.14 -13.87 -9.20
CA LEU A 111 16.00 -14.48 -9.87
C LEU A 111 14.93 -14.79 -8.84
N ALA A 112 13.73 -14.24 -9.03
CA ALA A 112 12.58 -14.55 -8.20
C ALA A 112 11.45 -15.16 -9.04
N THR A 113 10.62 -15.98 -8.41
CA THR A 113 9.47 -16.59 -9.06
C THR A 113 8.33 -16.78 -8.07
N ARG A 114 7.10 -16.72 -8.60
CA ARG A 114 5.89 -17.07 -7.87
C ARG A 114 5.56 -18.53 -8.18
N LEU A 115 5.75 -19.41 -7.20
CA LEU A 115 5.53 -20.85 -7.32
C LEU A 115 4.04 -21.21 -7.31
N THR A 116 3.26 -20.51 -6.46
CA THR A 116 1.80 -20.60 -6.37
C THR A 116 1.22 -19.21 -6.12
N GLY A 117 -0.11 -19.06 -6.06
CA GLY A 117 -0.72 -17.76 -5.73
C GLY A 117 -0.19 -17.10 -4.44
N SER A 118 0.19 -17.91 -3.44
CA SER A 118 0.67 -17.45 -2.13
C SER A 118 2.16 -17.67 -1.88
N LEU A 119 2.81 -18.61 -2.59
CA LEU A 119 4.21 -18.98 -2.37
C LEU A 119 5.13 -18.36 -3.42
N SER A 120 6.20 -17.70 -2.98
CA SER A 120 7.29 -17.24 -3.83
C SER A 120 8.64 -17.72 -3.32
N ALA A 121 9.58 -17.86 -4.25
CA ALA A 121 10.96 -18.20 -3.97
C ALA A 121 11.88 -17.28 -4.76
N GLY A 122 13.10 -17.11 -4.29
CA GLY A 122 14.12 -16.43 -5.05
C GLY A 122 15.53 -16.82 -4.62
N LEU A 123 16.46 -16.53 -5.52
CA LEU A 123 17.89 -16.78 -5.34
C LEU A 123 18.68 -15.57 -5.81
N SER A 124 19.86 -15.39 -5.24
CA SER A 124 20.86 -14.45 -5.73
C SER A 124 22.21 -15.14 -5.87
N LEU A 125 22.99 -14.72 -6.88
CA LEU A 125 24.41 -15.05 -7.00
C LEU A 125 25.19 -13.75 -6.93
N ASN A 126 26.20 -13.71 -6.07
CA ASN A 126 26.91 -12.50 -5.70
C ASN A 126 28.40 -12.67 -5.96
N MET A 127 29.00 -11.71 -6.66
CA MET A 127 30.45 -11.55 -6.78
C MET A 127 30.90 -10.45 -5.83
N HIS A 128 31.88 -10.76 -4.99
CA HIS A 128 32.51 -9.82 -4.06
C HIS A 128 33.92 -9.51 -4.51
N HIS A 129 34.29 -8.23 -4.49
CA HIS A 129 35.62 -7.75 -4.82
C HIS A 129 36.07 -6.77 -3.75
N LEU A 130 37.14 -7.14 -3.05
CA LEU A 130 37.81 -6.33 -2.05
C LEU A 130 39.13 -5.82 -2.62
N ARG A 131 39.38 -4.52 -2.53
CA ARG A 131 40.63 -3.88 -2.90
C ARG A 131 41.14 -3.02 -1.76
N ILE A 132 42.39 -3.23 -1.40
CA ILE A 132 43.09 -2.48 -0.35
C ILE A 132 44.35 -1.87 -0.97
N ASP A 133 44.56 -0.57 -0.83
CA ASP A 133 45.79 0.07 -1.32
C ASP A 133 47.01 -0.58 -0.68
N ARG A 134 47.97 -0.98 -1.51
CA ARG A 134 49.17 -1.77 -1.15
C ARG A 134 48.90 -3.16 -0.53
N GLY A 135 47.65 -3.48 -0.16
CA GLY A 135 47.21 -4.79 0.33
C GLY A 135 46.77 -5.76 -0.78
N GLY A 136 46.52 -5.25 -1.98
CA GLY A 136 46.15 -6.04 -3.16
C GLY A 136 44.64 -6.13 -3.36
N GLN A 137 44.21 -7.17 -4.07
CA GLN A 137 42.80 -7.41 -4.36
C GLN A 137 42.41 -8.88 -4.14
N ALA A 138 41.15 -9.11 -3.80
CA ALA A 138 40.59 -10.43 -3.59
C ALA A 138 39.17 -10.51 -4.16
N PHE A 139 38.81 -11.71 -4.62
CA PHE A 139 37.47 -12.01 -5.13
C PHE A 139 36.87 -13.17 -4.35
N SER A 140 35.55 -13.15 -4.19
CA SER A 140 34.79 -14.27 -3.64
C SER A 140 33.39 -14.31 -4.25
N TRP A 141 32.72 -15.45 -4.12
CA TRP A 141 31.36 -15.65 -4.61
C TRP A 141 30.49 -16.12 -3.46
N SER A 142 29.24 -15.67 -3.41
CA SER A 142 28.25 -16.17 -2.46
C SER A 142 26.90 -16.33 -3.13
N ALA A 143 26.02 -17.13 -2.52
CA ALA A 143 24.66 -17.30 -2.98
C ALA A 143 23.70 -17.10 -1.81
N ASP A 144 22.57 -16.44 -2.09
CA ASP A 144 21.48 -16.29 -1.14
C ASP A 144 20.24 -17.00 -1.67
N VAL A 145 19.41 -17.45 -0.75
CA VAL A 145 18.12 -18.05 -1.06
C VAL A 145 17.07 -17.49 -0.12
N GLY A 146 15.83 -17.42 -0.62
CA GLY A 146 14.72 -17.07 0.23
C GLY A 146 13.39 -17.55 -0.30
N VAL A 147 12.45 -17.70 0.63
CA VAL A 147 11.08 -18.14 0.38
C VAL A 147 10.14 -17.23 1.15
N GLN A 148 8.99 -16.92 0.56
CA GLN A 148 7.90 -16.22 1.25
C GLN A 148 6.59 -16.93 0.98
N ILE A 149 5.72 -16.93 1.98
CA ILE A 149 4.35 -17.42 1.86
C ILE A 149 3.38 -16.38 2.42
N GLU A 150 2.33 -16.09 1.66
CA GLU A 150 1.15 -15.42 2.19
C GLU A 150 0.31 -16.44 2.97
N ALA A 151 0.49 -16.45 4.29
CA ALA A 151 -0.12 -17.43 5.18
C ALA A 151 -1.63 -17.22 5.28
N VAL A 152 -2.06 -15.96 5.34
CA VAL A 152 -3.44 -15.51 5.25
C VAL A 152 -3.48 -14.17 4.51
N PRO A 153 -4.64 -13.73 3.97
CA PRO A 153 -4.73 -12.44 3.30
C PRO A 153 -4.11 -11.31 4.12
N GLY A 154 -3.10 -10.66 3.55
CA GLY A 154 -2.40 -9.54 4.18
C GLY A 154 -1.36 -9.91 5.24
N LEU A 155 -1.09 -11.19 5.51
CA LEU A 155 0.05 -11.63 6.34
C LEU A 155 0.99 -12.52 5.55
N ARG A 156 2.23 -12.06 5.40
CA ARG A 156 3.31 -12.83 4.80
C ARG A 156 4.29 -13.27 5.85
N LEU A 157 4.79 -14.49 5.68
CA LEU A 157 5.93 -15.04 6.39
C LEU A 157 7.08 -15.19 5.41
N GLY A 158 8.30 -14.95 5.85
CA GLY A 158 9.48 -15.00 5.00
C GLY A 158 10.67 -15.62 5.73
N ILE A 159 11.44 -16.42 5.00
CA ILE A 159 12.72 -16.95 5.46
C ILE A 159 13.77 -16.68 4.38
N GLN A 160 14.97 -16.29 4.79
CA GLN A 160 16.10 -15.99 3.94
C GLN A 160 17.39 -16.54 4.58
N ALA A 161 18.27 -17.07 3.75
CA ALA A 161 19.64 -17.42 4.11
C ALA A 161 20.60 -16.68 3.18
N ASP A 162 21.47 -15.86 3.77
CA ASP A 162 22.51 -15.12 3.06
C ASP A 162 23.84 -15.85 3.16
N ASN A 163 24.60 -15.88 2.06
CA ASN A 163 25.85 -16.63 1.94
C ASN A 163 25.73 -18.10 2.39
N LEU A 164 24.79 -18.83 1.78
CA LEU A 164 24.41 -20.20 2.14
C LEU A 164 25.60 -21.18 2.30
N PHE A 165 26.70 -20.94 1.57
CA PHE A 165 27.88 -21.79 1.54
C PHE A 165 29.07 -21.27 2.36
N GLN A 166 28.88 -20.26 3.23
CA GLN A 166 29.88 -19.74 4.17
C GLN A 166 31.26 -19.48 3.52
N GLN A 167 31.24 -18.81 2.36
CA GLN A 167 32.46 -18.58 1.59
C GLN A 167 33.38 -17.59 2.29
N THR A 168 34.66 -17.60 1.94
CA THR A 168 35.69 -16.73 2.53
C THR A 168 36.29 -15.81 1.46
N ILE A 169 36.97 -14.74 1.87
CA ILE A 169 37.64 -13.79 0.97
C ILE A 169 39.07 -13.50 1.42
N GLY A 170 39.94 -13.22 0.44
CA GLY A 170 41.31 -12.78 0.67
C GLY A 170 42.26 -13.89 1.14
N ARG A 171 43.52 -13.50 1.37
CA ARG A 171 44.59 -14.44 1.78
C ARG A 171 44.38 -14.98 3.19
N SER A 172 43.83 -14.16 4.08
CA SER A 172 43.51 -14.54 5.46
C SER A 172 42.26 -15.42 5.58
N ARG A 173 41.57 -15.72 4.46
CA ARG A 173 40.32 -16.49 4.43
C ARG A 173 39.29 -15.95 5.43
N GLU A 174 39.07 -14.64 5.37
CA GLU A 174 38.06 -14.00 6.21
C GLU A 174 36.66 -14.48 5.80
N PRO A 175 35.82 -14.96 6.73
CA PRO A 175 34.49 -15.46 6.39
C PRO A 175 33.59 -14.31 5.92
N LEU A 176 32.88 -14.53 4.82
CA LEU A 176 31.75 -13.68 4.46
C LEU A 176 30.58 -13.97 5.43
N PRO A 177 29.81 -12.96 5.83
CA PRO A 177 28.76 -13.13 6.83
C PRO A 177 27.68 -14.09 6.33
N PHE A 178 27.43 -15.15 7.08
CA PHE A 178 26.27 -16.02 6.92
C PHE A 178 25.17 -15.54 7.88
N MET A 179 24.00 -15.25 7.34
CA MET A 179 22.87 -14.75 8.12
C MET A 179 21.62 -15.56 7.80
N LEU A 180 20.90 -15.97 8.84
CA LEU A 180 19.55 -16.50 8.72
C LEU A 180 18.56 -15.43 9.17
N ARG A 181 17.55 -15.19 8.34
CA ARG A 181 16.47 -14.25 8.62
C ARG A 181 15.14 -14.95 8.52
N GLY A 182 14.29 -14.76 9.51
CA GLY A 182 12.94 -15.29 9.53
C GLY A 182 11.98 -14.30 10.17
N GLY A 183 10.85 -14.04 9.53
CA GLY A 183 9.95 -13.01 10.03
C GLY A 183 8.61 -12.96 9.34
N MET A 184 7.89 -11.88 9.63
CA MET A 184 6.54 -11.65 9.14
C MET A 184 6.31 -10.20 8.77
N TRP A 185 5.41 -9.98 7.83
CA TRP A 185 4.95 -8.67 7.41
C TRP A 185 3.44 -8.66 7.20
N ALA A 186 2.78 -7.71 7.82
CA ALA A 186 1.33 -7.60 7.92
C ALA A 186 0.85 -6.29 7.29
N SER A 187 0.05 -6.39 6.23
CA SER A 187 -0.79 -5.32 5.70
C SER A 187 -2.04 -5.22 6.55
N LEU A 188 -1.98 -4.41 7.61
CA LEU A 188 -3.05 -4.31 8.59
C LEU A 188 -4.26 -3.58 7.99
N THR A 189 -4.03 -2.46 7.30
CA THR A 189 -5.05 -1.63 6.64
C THR A 189 -4.49 -1.06 5.32
N THR A 190 -5.24 -0.17 4.67
CA THR A 190 -4.76 0.59 3.49
C THR A 190 -3.59 1.53 3.83
N TRP A 191 -3.54 2.02 5.07
CA TRP A 191 -2.63 3.08 5.51
C TRP A 191 -1.56 2.60 6.50
N LEU A 192 -1.64 1.35 6.97
CA LEU A 192 -0.76 0.80 8.00
C LEU A 192 -0.25 -0.59 7.64
N GLU A 193 1.07 -0.75 7.69
CA GLU A 193 1.73 -2.05 7.67
C GLU A 193 2.76 -2.15 8.80
N ALA A 194 2.99 -3.36 9.29
CA ALA A 194 3.97 -3.63 10.32
C ALA A 194 4.59 -5.02 10.15
N GLY A 195 5.76 -5.22 10.72
CA GLY A 195 6.37 -6.54 10.76
C GLY A 195 7.63 -6.60 11.61
N ALA A 196 8.14 -7.82 11.73
CA ALA A 196 9.31 -8.13 12.53
C ALA A 196 10.07 -9.31 11.94
N ASP A 197 11.39 -9.24 12.05
CA ASP A 197 12.35 -10.28 11.68
C ASP A 197 13.18 -10.66 12.90
N LEU A 198 13.45 -11.97 13.03
CA LEU A 198 14.55 -12.49 13.80
C LEU A 198 15.74 -12.70 12.87
N VAL A 199 16.90 -12.19 13.26
CA VAL A 199 18.16 -12.30 12.53
C VAL A 199 19.13 -13.12 13.37
N ALA A 200 19.60 -14.23 12.83
CA ALA A 200 20.57 -15.10 13.48
C ALA A 200 21.87 -15.13 12.69
N GLU A 201 22.97 -14.87 13.38
CA GLU A 201 24.33 -14.96 12.86
C GLU A 201 25.15 -15.90 13.73
N PRO A 202 26.06 -16.72 13.16
CA PRO A 202 26.90 -17.59 13.95
C PRO A 202 27.70 -16.81 15.01
N HIS A 203 27.71 -17.30 16.25
CA HIS A 203 28.44 -16.73 17.40
C HIS A 203 27.87 -15.42 17.96
N TRP A 204 26.76 -14.93 17.43
CA TRP A 204 26.07 -13.72 17.92
C TRP A 204 24.68 -14.06 18.47
N PRO A 205 24.17 -13.27 19.44
CA PRO A 205 22.79 -13.41 19.87
C PRO A 205 21.82 -13.13 18.72
N VAL A 206 20.65 -13.77 18.76
CA VAL A 206 19.59 -13.49 17.79
C VAL A 206 19.11 -12.06 17.99
N ASP A 207 19.05 -11.31 16.90
CA ASP A 207 18.59 -9.93 16.87
C ASP A 207 17.12 -9.84 16.47
N LEU A 208 16.41 -8.88 17.04
CA LEU A 208 15.05 -8.53 16.68
C LEU A 208 15.07 -7.21 15.90
N VAL A 209 14.55 -7.26 14.67
CA VAL A 209 14.37 -6.09 13.82
C VAL A 209 12.89 -5.90 13.56
N THR A 210 12.40 -4.68 13.71
CA THR A 210 10.99 -4.34 13.49
C THR A 210 10.85 -3.24 12.44
N GLY A 211 9.67 -3.16 11.83
CA GLY A 211 9.35 -2.10 10.90
C GLY A 211 7.87 -1.74 10.94
N LEU A 212 7.61 -0.45 10.73
CA LEU A 212 6.28 0.14 10.66
C LEU A 212 6.23 1.07 9.44
N VAL A 213 5.16 0.98 8.67
CA VAL A 213 4.94 1.81 7.49
C VAL A 213 3.57 2.47 7.58
N LEU A 214 3.56 3.79 7.40
CA LEU A 214 2.35 4.60 7.35
C LEU A 214 2.18 5.20 5.95
N ARG A 215 0.96 5.16 5.42
CA ARG A 215 0.57 5.82 4.17
C ARG A 215 -0.58 6.79 4.43
N PRO A 216 -0.29 7.97 4.99
CA PRO A 216 -1.33 8.97 5.27
C PRO A 216 -1.97 9.54 3.98
N HIS A 217 -1.30 9.40 2.83
CA HIS A 217 -1.75 9.83 1.52
C HIS A 217 -1.11 8.94 0.44
N GLU A 218 -1.70 8.85 -0.76
CA GLU A 218 -1.16 8.04 -1.87
C GLU A 218 0.24 8.51 -2.34
N SER A 219 0.52 9.81 -2.20
CA SER A 219 1.79 10.43 -2.59
C SER A 219 2.86 10.42 -1.50
N PHE A 220 2.55 9.96 -0.28
CA PHE A 220 3.45 10.03 0.86
C PHE A 220 3.52 8.74 1.64
N ARG A 221 4.73 8.38 2.05
CA ARG A 221 4.97 7.23 2.91
C ARG A 221 5.92 7.61 4.03
N LEU A 222 5.62 7.14 5.23
CA LEU A 222 6.49 7.25 6.38
C LEU A 222 6.90 5.85 6.81
N GLU A 223 8.12 5.72 7.30
CA GLU A 223 8.66 4.45 7.78
C GLU A 223 9.42 4.66 9.07
N LEU A 224 9.22 3.74 10.01
CA LEU A 224 9.92 3.69 11.28
C LEU A 224 10.43 2.26 11.49
N ASN A 225 11.69 2.12 11.89
CA ASN A 225 12.27 0.82 12.18
C ASN A 225 13.07 0.88 13.48
N TRP A 226 13.16 -0.26 14.13
CA TRP A 226 13.93 -0.43 15.36
C TRP A 226 14.64 -1.78 15.34
N GLN A 227 15.89 -1.79 15.81
CA GLN A 227 16.75 -2.95 15.91
C GLN A 227 17.31 -3.06 17.32
N GLU A 228 17.11 -4.21 17.94
CA GLU A 228 17.37 -4.38 19.38
C GLU A 228 18.85 -4.54 19.70
N SER A 229 19.59 -5.40 19.00
CA SER A 229 21.00 -5.71 19.33
C SER A 229 21.91 -4.48 19.38
N THR A 230 21.64 -3.50 18.52
CA THR A 230 22.40 -2.25 18.39
C THR A 230 21.66 -1.04 18.96
N HIS A 231 20.43 -1.25 19.46
CA HIS A 231 19.49 -0.21 19.89
C HIS A 231 19.37 0.94 18.87
N GLN A 232 19.33 0.58 17.58
CA GLN A 232 19.25 1.54 16.49
C GLN A 232 17.80 1.84 16.13
N TRP A 233 17.55 3.10 15.76
CA TRP A 233 16.26 3.55 15.26
C TRP A 233 16.45 4.15 13.88
N SER A 234 15.51 3.90 12.96
CA SER A 234 15.48 4.62 11.69
C SER A 234 14.10 5.22 11.42
N ALA A 235 14.11 6.38 10.77
CA ALA A 235 12.91 7.07 10.33
C ALA A 235 13.10 7.55 8.90
N GLY A 236 12.10 7.34 8.05
CA GLY A 236 12.14 7.70 6.64
C GLY A 236 10.86 8.33 6.15
N VAL A 237 10.99 9.18 5.14
CA VAL A 237 9.89 9.77 4.37
C VAL A 237 10.12 9.53 2.89
N SER A 238 9.06 9.18 2.18
CA SER A 238 9.07 9.04 0.74
C SER A 238 8.02 9.92 0.08
N GLY A 239 8.41 10.60 -1.00
CA GLY A 239 7.51 11.25 -1.94
C GLY A 239 7.31 10.35 -3.15
N ILE A 240 6.05 10.06 -3.48
CA ILE A 240 5.66 9.12 -4.54
C ILE A 240 4.99 9.92 -5.66
N LEU A 241 5.65 9.96 -6.81
CA LEU A 241 5.11 10.44 -8.08
C LEU A 241 4.85 9.23 -9.01
N PRO A 242 4.07 9.40 -10.09
CA PRO A 242 3.66 8.27 -10.93
C PRO A 242 4.79 7.41 -11.52
N VAL A 243 6.00 7.93 -11.69
CA VAL A 243 7.15 7.17 -12.26
C VAL A 243 8.41 7.34 -11.40
N VAL A 244 8.39 8.23 -10.41
CA VAL A 244 9.57 8.55 -9.60
C VAL A 244 9.16 8.52 -8.14
N THR A 245 9.89 7.74 -7.34
CA THR A 245 9.78 7.79 -5.88
C THR A 245 11.10 8.27 -5.32
N THR A 246 11.06 9.31 -4.49
CA THR A 246 12.23 9.77 -3.74
C THR A 246 12.04 9.39 -2.27
N ARG A 247 13.13 8.99 -1.61
CA ARG A 247 13.14 8.66 -0.19
C ARG A 247 14.31 9.33 0.49
N TYR A 248 14.07 9.86 1.67
CA TYR A 248 15.10 10.24 2.63
C TYR A 248 14.90 9.45 3.92
N GLN A 249 15.96 8.86 4.44
CA GLN A 249 15.95 8.10 5.69
C GLN A 249 17.15 8.47 6.55
N VAL A 250 16.92 8.52 7.86
CA VAL A 250 17.96 8.72 8.86
C VAL A 250 17.92 7.55 9.82
N LEU A 251 19.10 6.98 10.08
CA LEU A 251 19.34 6.00 11.12
C LEU A 251 20.11 6.69 12.25
N VAL A 252 19.71 6.42 13.49
CA VAL A 252 20.32 6.93 14.71
C VAL A 252 21.01 5.77 15.42
N HIS A 253 22.33 5.85 15.52
CA HIS A 253 23.13 4.94 16.33
C HIS A 253 23.46 5.62 17.68
N PRO A 254 23.26 4.96 18.84
CA PRO A 254 23.47 5.56 20.16
C PRO A 254 24.86 6.17 20.39
N HIS A 255 25.91 5.54 19.84
CA HIS A 255 27.30 5.95 20.02
C HIS A 255 27.96 6.52 18.75
N LEU A 256 27.64 5.99 17.57
CA LEU A 256 28.32 6.35 16.32
C LEU A 256 27.67 7.56 15.61
N GLY A 257 26.46 7.96 16.03
CA GLY A 257 25.78 9.13 15.47
C GLY A 257 24.84 8.79 14.31
N LEU A 258 24.66 9.74 13.39
CA LEU A 258 23.62 9.68 12.36
C LEU A 258 24.15 9.10 11.04
N THR A 259 23.35 8.21 10.45
CA THR A 259 23.55 7.72 9.09
C THR A 259 22.43 8.26 8.21
N HIS A 260 22.80 8.98 7.15
CA HIS A 260 21.84 9.54 6.21
C HIS A 260 21.75 8.68 4.96
N GLN A 261 20.54 8.52 4.44
CA GLN A 261 20.25 7.78 3.22
C GLN A 261 19.34 8.59 2.31
N VAL A 262 19.69 8.65 1.03
CA VAL A 262 18.85 9.21 -0.04
C VAL A 262 18.69 8.16 -1.11
N SER A 263 17.46 8.00 -1.60
CA SER A 263 17.17 7.09 -2.70
C SER A 263 16.27 7.70 -3.74
N VAL A 264 16.51 7.30 -4.98
CA VAL A 264 15.65 7.61 -6.12
C VAL A 264 15.31 6.31 -6.80
N LEU A 265 14.02 6.05 -6.95
CA LEU A 265 13.47 4.94 -7.71
C LEU A 265 12.75 5.49 -8.93
N VAL A 266 13.01 4.88 -10.08
CA VAL A 266 12.31 5.10 -11.35
C VAL A 266 11.54 3.83 -11.70
N GLY A 267 10.24 3.97 -11.93
CA GLY A 267 9.31 2.87 -12.14
C GLY A 267 8.15 2.91 -11.16
N ARG A 268 7.26 1.92 -11.25
CA ARG A 268 6.11 1.78 -10.36
C ARG A 268 6.24 0.52 -9.52
N ILE A 269 6.01 0.66 -8.23
CA ILE A 269 5.77 -0.46 -7.33
C ILE A 269 4.30 -0.39 -6.96
N GLU A 270 3.46 -1.11 -7.72
CA GLU A 270 2.03 -1.15 -7.51
C GLU A 270 1.60 -2.58 -7.18
N ILE A 271 1.03 -2.80 -6.01
CA ILE A 271 0.39 -4.06 -5.65
C ILE A 271 -1.07 -3.95 -6.06
N LYS A 272 -1.46 -4.58 -7.17
CA LYS A 272 -2.86 -4.65 -7.59
C LYS A 272 -3.66 -5.43 -6.55
N ASN A 273 -4.71 -4.80 -5.98
CA ASN A 273 -5.58 -5.36 -4.95
C ASN A 273 -4.79 -5.94 -3.75
N PRO A 274 -4.14 -5.10 -2.93
CA PRO A 274 -3.39 -5.58 -1.79
C PRO A 274 -4.32 -6.31 -0.82
N HIS A 275 -3.99 -7.56 -0.51
CA HIS A 275 -4.67 -8.31 0.53
C HIS A 275 -4.37 -7.67 1.89
N MET A 276 -5.37 -7.59 2.77
CA MET A 276 -5.26 -6.96 4.08
C MET A 276 -5.82 -7.87 5.16
N LEU A 277 -5.21 -7.83 6.35
CA LEU A 277 -5.68 -8.55 7.52
C LEU A 277 -7.01 -7.96 8.04
N PHE A 278 -7.13 -6.64 8.03
CA PHE A 278 -8.35 -5.93 8.38
C PHE A 278 -8.81 -5.13 7.16
N PRO A 279 -9.48 -5.79 6.19
CA PRO A 279 -10.01 -5.08 5.04
C PRO A 279 -10.93 -3.99 5.53
N GLU A 280 -10.75 -2.78 5.01
CA GLU A 280 -11.72 -1.73 5.27
C GLU A 280 -13.09 -2.21 4.79
N PRO A 281 -14.17 -1.87 5.51
CA PRO A 281 -15.50 -2.15 5.02
C PRO A 281 -15.57 -1.58 3.61
N SER A 282 -15.73 -2.46 2.62
CA SER A 282 -15.83 -2.07 1.22
C SER A 282 -16.73 -0.86 1.16
N PRO A 283 -16.30 0.29 0.57
CA PRO A 283 -17.19 1.42 0.40
C PRO A 283 -18.37 0.82 -0.30
N SER A 284 -19.46 0.68 0.47
CA SER A 284 -20.56 -0.17 0.09
C SER A 284 -20.89 0.21 -1.34
N THR A 285 -21.33 -0.76 -2.12
CA THR A 285 -22.40 -0.51 -3.07
C THR A 285 -23.62 0.05 -2.32
N ALA A 286 -23.47 1.14 -1.56
CA ALA A 286 -24.24 2.34 -1.72
C ALA A 286 -24.26 2.61 -3.22
N THR A 287 -25.14 1.86 -3.89
CA THR A 287 -26.04 2.42 -4.86
C THR A 287 -26.22 3.84 -4.38
N LYS A 288 -25.64 4.81 -5.10
CA LYS A 288 -26.08 6.18 -5.01
C LYS A 288 -27.59 6.06 -5.20
N LYS A 289 -28.34 5.96 -4.11
CA LYS A 289 -29.74 6.34 -4.08
C LYS A 289 -29.60 7.84 -4.30
N ARG A 290 -29.48 8.21 -5.57
CA ARG A 290 -29.81 9.55 -6.02
C ARG A 290 -31.14 9.77 -5.32
N GLU A 291 -31.16 10.62 -4.30
CA GLU A 291 -32.39 11.30 -3.96
C GLU A 291 -32.82 11.92 -5.27
N ARG A 292 -33.73 11.23 -5.96
CA ARG A 292 -34.44 11.83 -7.08
C ARG A 292 -35.14 12.99 -6.41
N VAL A 293 -34.70 14.20 -6.70
CA VAL A 293 -35.51 15.38 -6.43
C VAL A 293 -36.76 15.17 -7.26
N ILE A 294 -37.82 14.64 -6.65
CA ILE A 294 -39.10 14.44 -7.30
C ILE A 294 -39.72 15.83 -7.34
N PRO A 295 -39.90 16.45 -8.52
CA PRO A 295 -40.55 17.75 -8.61
C PRO A 295 -41.99 17.62 -8.10
N LEU A 296 -42.48 18.65 -7.42
CA LEU A 296 -43.84 18.72 -6.90
C LEU A 296 -44.84 18.59 -8.07
N VAL A 297 -45.68 17.56 -8.04
CA VAL A 297 -46.63 17.21 -9.09
C VAL A 297 -47.99 17.87 -8.81
N ASP A 298 -48.49 18.67 -9.75
CA ASP A 298 -49.81 19.27 -9.65
C ASP A 298 -50.90 18.29 -10.11
N LEU A 299 -51.86 17.95 -9.24
CA LEU A 299 -52.92 16.98 -9.55
C LEU A 299 -53.72 17.35 -10.80
N ASN A 300 -53.94 18.64 -11.04
CA ASN A 300 -54.79 19.13 -12.11
C ASN A 300 -54.08 19.24 -13.47
N LEU A 301 -52.74 19.30 -13.47
CA LEU A 301 -51.93 19.49 -14.68
C LEU A 301 -51.06 18.28 -15.05
N ALA A 302 -50.84 17.36 -14.11
CA ALA A 302 -49.88 16.27 -14.29
C ALA A 302 -50.24 15.31 -15.44
N THR A 303 -49.23 14.90 -16.20
CA THR A 303 -49.33 13.85 -17.23
C THR A 303 -49.15 12.46 -16.64
N VAL A 304 -49.53 11.41 -17.39
CA VAL A 304 -49.34 10.01 -17.00
C VAL A 304 -47.87 9.72 -16.69
N ASP A 305 -46.95 10.28 -17.47
CA ASP A 305 -45.50 10.12 -17.26
C ASP A 305 -45.00 10.80 -15.98
N GLN A 306 -45.58 11.92 -15.58
CA GLN A 306 -45.25 12.60 -14.32
C GLN A 306 -45.77 11.82 -13.11
N TRP A 307 -46.94 11.21 -13.25
CA TRP A 307 -47.52 10.33 -12.22
C TRP A 307 -46.70 9.07 -11.97
N THR A 308 -46.20 8.43 -13.02
CA THR A 308 -45.38 7.22 -12.91
C THR A 308 -44.00 7.45 -12.28
N GLN A 309 -43.56 8.71 -12.14
CA GLN A 309 -42.34 9.06 -11.42
C GLN A 309 -42.53 9.07 -9.89
N LEU A 310 -43.77 9.05 -9.40
CA LEU A 310 -44.07 9.05 -7.96
C LEU A 310 -43.93 7.64 -7.34
N PRO A 311 -43.47 7.54 -6.08
CA PRO A 311 -43.21 6.26 -5.45
C PRO A 311 -44.50 5.46 -5.24
N GLY A 312 -44.62 4.32 -5.93
CA GLY A 312 -45.76 3.40 -5.76
C GLY A 312 -46.93 3.62 -6.73
N ILE A 313 -46.77 4.50 -7.73
CA ILE A 313 -47.74 4.72 -8.81
C ILE A 313 -47.35 3.91 -10.05
N THR A 314 -48.26 3.08 -10.52
CA THR A 314 -48.10 2.28 -11.75
C THR A 314 -48.72 3.01 -12.94
N ASP A 315 -48.33 2.65 -14.18
CA ASP A 315 -48.91 3.22 -15.40
C ASP A 315 -50.45 3.08 -15.45
N ARG A 316 -50.96 1.94 -14.98
CA ARG A 316 -52.41 1.71 -14.86
C ARG A 316 -53.06 2.66 -13.86
N LEU A 317 -52.46 2.87 -12.70
CA LEU A 317 -52.98 3.79 -11.69
C LEU A 317 -52.89 5.25 -12.18
N ALA A 318 -51.79 5.63 -12.83
CA ALA A 318 -51.62 6.96 -13.43
C ALA A 318 -52.71 7.27 -14.47
N LYS A 319 -53.03 6.32 -15.34
CA LYS A 319 -54.16 6.43 -16.29
C LYS A 319 -55.50 6.60 -15.57
N ASN A 320 -55.76 5.79 -14.54
CA ASN A 320 -56.98 5.92 -13.73
C ASN A 320 -57.11 7.29 -13.06
N ILE A 321 -56.01 7.87 -12.55
CA ILE A 321 -56.00 9.20 -11.94
C ILE A 321 -56.37 10.27 -12.96
N VAL A 322 -55.78 10.22 -14.16
CA VAL A 322 -56.07 11.18 -15.24
C VAL A 322 -57.52 11.04 -15.73
N GLU A 323 -58.03 9.82 -15.89
CA GLU A 323 -59.43 9.59 -16.26
C GLU A 323 -60.42 10.05 -15.19
N TRP A 324 -60.07 9.86 -13.91
CA TRP A 324 -60.89 10.33 -12.79
C TRP A 324 -60.94 11.86 -12.76
N ARG A 325 -59.78 12.52 -12.95
CA ARG A 325 -59.66 13.98 -13.07
C ARG A 325 -60.57 14.53 -14.17
N THR A 326 -60.52 13.93 -15.36
CA THR A 326 -61.32 14.36 -16.52
C THR A 326 -62.82 14.20 -16.25
N ARG A 327 -63.23 13.13 -15.56
CA ARG A 327 -64.64 12.88 -15.22
C ARG A 327 -65.18 13.81 -14.13
N ARG A 328 -64.34 14.24 -13.18
CA ARG A 328 -64.71 15.09 -12.05
C ARG A 328 -64.39 16.57 -12.24
N ASN A 329 -63.87 16.95 -13.41
CA ASN A 329 -63.47 18.32 -13.74
C ASN A 329 -62.36 18.87 -12.81
N GLY A 330 -61.45 18.00 -12.36
CA GLY A 330 -60.32 18.34 -11.48
C GLY A 330 -60.36 17.68 -10.10
N PHE A 331 -59.32 17.93 -9.32
CA PHE A 331 -59.19 17.65 -7.90
C PHE A 331 -59.26 18.95 -7.10
N VAL A 332 -60.00 18.97 -6.00
CA VAL A 332 -60.07 20.11 -5.06
C VAL A 332 -59.15 19.89 -3.86
N SER A 333 -58.88 18.64 -3.50
CA SER A 333 -57.97 18.27 -2.42
C SER A 333 -57.15 17.03 -2.78
N VAL A 334 -56.02 16.85 -2.10
CA VAL A 334 -55.18 15.65 -2.27
C VAL A 334 -55.92 14.38 -1.81
N ASP A 335 -56.82 14.50 -0.83
CA ASP A 335 -57.52 13.37 -0.22
C ASP A 335 -58.55 12.73 -1.18
N GLU A 336 -58.99 13.46 -2.21
CA GLU A 336 -59.87 12.94 -3.27
C GLU A 336 -59.24 11.81 -4.09
N LEU A 337 -57.91 11.67 -4.05
CA LEU A 337 -57.20 10.56 -4.69
C LEU A 337 -57.65 9.19 -4.15
N LEU A 338 -58.17 9.09 -2.92
CA LEU A 338 -58.73 7.84 -2.39
C LEU A 338 -59.97 7.36 -3.17
N GLY A 339 -60.64 8.26 -3.90
CA GLY A 339 -61.75 7.92 -4.79
C GLY A 339 -61.33 7.31 -6.12
N VAL A 340 -60.03 7.28 -6.43
CA VAL A 340 -59.50 6.74 -7.69
C VAL A 340 -59.40 5.21 -7.60
N PRO A 341 -59.96 4.46 -8.57
CA PRO A 341 -59.85 3.02 -8.58
C PRO A 341 -58.38 2.54 -8.56
N GLY A 342 -58.02 1.80 -7.51
CA GLY A 342 -56.67 1.26 -7.33
C GLY A 342 -55.72 2.13 -6.48
N MET A 343 -56.19 3.25 -5.92
CA MET A 343 -55.47 4.02 -4.91
C MET A 343 -55.74 3.44 -3.51
N THR A 344 -54.70 3.22 -2.72
CA THR A 344 -54.81 2.81 -1.30
C THR A 344 -54.41 3.93 -0.34
N PRO A 345 -54.86 3.90 0.93
CA PRO A 345 -54.42 4.88 1.93
C PRO A 345 -52.90 4.93 2.11
N ASP A 346 -52.23 3.76 2.12
CA ASP A 346 -50.77 3.68 2.24
C ASP A 346 -50.05 4.30 1.02
N GLN A 347 -50.63 4.17 -0.18
CA GLN A 347 -50.09 4.82 -1.36
C GLN A 347 -50.25 6.33 -1.29
N LEU A 348 -51.41 6.83 -0.83
CA LEU A 348 -51.66 8.25 -0.68
C LEU A 348 -50.67 8.90 0.29
N GLU A 349 -50.46 8.30 1.47
CA GLU A 349 -49.49 8.78 2.47
C GLU A 349 -48.07 8.88 1.89
N ARG A 350 -47.68 7.90 1.05
CA ARG A 350 -46.35 7.89 0.41
C ARG A 350 -46.18 8.97 -0.65
N ILE A 351 -47.25 9.36 -1.35
CA ILE A 351 -47.18 10.38 -2.41
C ILE A 351 -47.50 11.79 -1.92
N ARG A 352 -48.14 11.94 -0.74
CA ARG A 352 -48.56 13.21 -0.15
C ARG A 352 -47.49 14.31 -0.14
N PRO A 353 -46.20 14.02 0.13
CA PRO A 353 -45.14 15.03 0.10
C PRO A 353 -44.80 15.55 -1.30
N TYR A 354 -45.25 14.85 -2.36
CA TYR A 354 -44.85 15.09 -3.74
C TYR A 354 -45.98 15.62 -4.61
N VAL A 355 -47.18 15.81 -4.06
CA VAL A 355 -48.36 16.24 -4.82
C VAL A 355 -48.99 17.50 -4.21
N VAL A 356 -49.52 18.37 -5.08
CA VAL A 356 -50.29 19.55 -4.67
C VAL A 356 -51.51 19.73 -5.57
N VAL A 357 -52.53 20.37 -5.01
CA VAL A 357 -53.64 20.93 -5.80
C VAL A 357 -53.37 22.42 -5.91
N ARG A 358 -53.19 22.91 -7.13
CA ARG A 358 -53.31 24.35 -7.41
C ARG A 358 -54.66 24.58 -8.05
N GLU A 359 -55.32 25.66 -7.63
CA GLU A 359 -56.51 26.13 -8.32
C GLU A 359 -56.12 26.48 -9.77
N PRO A 360 -56.94 26.10 -10.76
CA PRO A 360 -56.71 26.56 -12.12
C PRO A 360 -56.72 28.08 -12.13
N ALA A 361 -55.66 28.69 -12.66
CA ALA A 361 -55.63 30.13 -12.89
C ALA A 361 -56.90 30.52 -13.68
N PRO A 362 -57.62 31.59 -13.28
CA PRO A 362 -58.82 32.01 -13.98
C PRO A 362 -58.51 32.21 -15.47
N ALA A 363 -59.35 31.64 -16.33
CA ALA A 363 -59.22 31.72 -17.77
C ALA A 363 -59.02 33.18 -18.17
N ALA A 364 -57.96 33.47 -18.93
CA ALA A 364 -57.73 34.79 -19.49
C ALA A 364 -58.97 35.20 -20.31
N ASP A 365 -59.52 36.38 -19.99
CA ASP A 365 -60.62 37.00 -20.72
C ASP A 365 -60.33 36.99 -22.24
N PRO A 366 -61.33 36.70 -23.10
CA PRO A 366 -61.16 36.89 -24.53
C PRO A 366 -60.89 38.38 -24.80
N ALA A 367 -59.81 38.65 -25.53
CA ALA A 367 -59.40 39.99 -25.91
C ALA A 367 -60.56 40.78 -26.55
N PRO A 368 -60.74 42.08 -26.23
CA PRO A 368 -61.80 42.88 -26.80
C PRO A 368 -61.61 43.02 -28.31
N ALA A 369 -62.70 42.81 -29.06
CA ALA A 369 -62.76 43.08 -30.50
C ALA A 369 -62.42 44.54 -30.79
N GLN A 370 -61.52 44.76 -31.76
CA GLN A 370 -61.24 46.09 -32.30
C GLN A 370 -62.48 46.58 -33.07
N PRO A 371 -62.96 47.82 -32.85
CA PRO A 371 -63.96 48.43 -33.70
C PRO A 371 -63.35 48.90 -35.04
N ASP A 372 -64.18 48.85 -36.08
CA ASP A 372 -63.90 49.10 -37.50
C ASP A 372 -63.16 50.42 -37.84
#